data_AF-A0A497RNT7-F1
#
_entry.id   AF-A0A497RNT7-F1
#
_cell.length_a   1.000
_cell.length_b   1.000
_cell.length_c   1.000
_cell.angle_alpha   90.00
_cell.angle_beta   90.00
_cell.angle_gamma   90.00
#
_symmetry.space_group_name_H-M   'P 1'
#
loop_
_entity.id
_entity.type
_entity.pdbx_description
1 polymer ?
#
loop_
_entity_poly.entity_id
_entity_poly.type
_entity_poly.pdbx_seq_one_letter_code
_entity_poly.pdbx_strand_id
1 'polypeptide(L)' 'MDIGRIVMIVFFALGMFVLPSTLSLFSGQHFWYNTKQNGSNVPCEKCHADVMDKMEAIVAPHTGETGYGKM' A
#
# COMPACT_ATOMS: atom_id res chain seq x y z
N MET A 1 27.13 34.49 3.06
CA MET A 1 25.82 33.82 3.18
C MET A 1 24.95 34.73 4.03
N ASP A 2 24.02 35.45 3.40
CA ASP A 2 23.13 36.40 4.07
C ASP A 2 22.03 35.68 4.85
N ILE A 3 21.48 36.37 5.86
CA ILE A 3 20.44 35.84 6.76
C ILE A 3 19.22 35.37 5.96
N GLY A 4 18.85 36.08 4.88
CA GLY A 4 17.73 35.71 4.02
C GLY A 4 17.90 34.33 3.39
N ARG A 5 19.09 34.02 2.86
CA ARG A 5 19.39 32.70 2.30
C ARG A 5 19.36 31.58 3.35
N ILE A 6 19.86 31.84 4.55
CA ILE A 6 19.86 30.85 5.65
C ILE A 6 18.42 30.52 6.04
N VAL A 7 17.58 31.53 6.20
CA VAL A 7 16.17 31.36 6.53
C VAL A 7 15.46 30.49 5.49
N MET A 8 15.64 30.78 4.19
CA MET A 8 15.02 29.99 3.13
C MET A 8 15.43 28.51 3.14
N ILE A 9 16.72 28.23 3.33
CA ILE A 9 17.23 26.86 3.39
C ILE A 9 16.67 26.11 4.60
N VAL A 10 16.62 26.77 5.77
CA VAL A 10 16.10 26.17 7.01
C VAL A 10 14.61 25.83 6.88
N PHE A 11 13.79 26.75 6.36
CA PHE A 11 12.36 26.50 6.17
C PHE A 11 12.10 25.41 5.13
N PHE A 12 12.88 25.38 4.04
CA PHE A 12 12.77 24.34 3.03
C PHE A 12 13.10 22.95 3.59
N ALA A 13 14.22 22.83 4.33
CA ALA A 13 14.63 21.58 4.96
C ALA A 13 13.63 21.10 6.01
N LEU A 14 13.11 22.00 6.84
CA LEU A 14 12.05 21.68 7.82
C LEU A 14 10.77 21.23 7.12
N GLY A 15 10.37 21.90 6.04
CA GLY A 15 9.23 21.50 5.23
C GLY A 15 9.37 20.10 4.66
N MET A 16 10.51 19.77 4.06
CA MET A 16 10.77 18.43 3.54
C MET A 16 10.74 17.33 4.61
N PHE A 17 11.09 17.64 5.86
CA PHE A 17 11.09 16.68 6.95
C PHE A 17 9.70 16.51 7.60
N VAL A 18 8.98 17.62 7.81
CA VAL A 18 7.70 17.63 8.55
C VAL A 18 6.50 17.35 7.64
N LEU A 19 6.51 17.81 6.38
CA LEU A 19 5.37 17.66 5.49
C LEU A 19 5.02 16.20 5.15
N PRO A 20 5.96 15.27 4.93
CA PRO A 20 5.59 13.88 4.63
C PRO A 20 4.81 13.21 5.75
N SER A 21 5.19 13.45 7.01
CA SER A 21 4.51 12.87 8.17
C SER A 21 3.14 13.52 8.43
N THR A 22 3.00 14.83 8.19
CA THR A 22 1.69 15.50 8.29
C THR A 22 0.76 15.10 7.15
N LEU A 23 1.25 14.99 5.92
CA LEU A 23 0.49 14.44 4.79
C LEU A 23 0.06 12.99 5.04
N SER A 24 0.89 12.17 5.70
CA SER A 24 0.54 10.82 6.11
C SER A 24 -0.52 10.76 7.22
N LEU A 25 -0.69 11.83 8.00
CA LEU A 25 -1.75 11.96 9.01
C LEU A 25 -3.07 12.46 8.39
N PHE A 26 -3.00 13.35 7.39
CA PHE A 26 -4.16 13.74 6.57
C PHE A 26 -4.58 12.65 5.57
N SER A 27 -3.67 11.75 5.21
CA SER A 27 -4.00 10.50 4.53
C SER A 27 -4.64 9.48 5.48
N GLY A 28 -5.06 9.88 6.69
CA GLY A 28 -5.97 9.16 7.58
C GLY A 28 -7.35 8.84 6.99
N GLN A 29 -7.54 8.99 5.68
CA GLN A 29 -8.54 8.27 4.88
C GLN A 29 -7.98 6.99 4.22
N HIS A 30 -6.83 6.46 4.68
CA HIS A 30 -6.44 5.09 4.38
C HIS A 30 -7.37 4.14 5.14
N PHE A 31 -8.53 3.86 4.57
CA PHE A 31 -9.30 2.69 4.93
C PHE A 31 -8.41 1.48 4.65
N TRP A 32 -7.88 0.85 5.70
CA TRP A 32 -7.26 -0.45 5.55
C TRP A 32 -8.34 -1.39 5.06
N TYR A 33 -8.25 -1.74 3.78
CA TYR A 33 -9.10 -2.78 3.22
C TYR A 33 -8.86 -4.05 4.02
N ASN A 34 -9.92 -4.82 4.29
CA ASN A 34 -9.73 -6.19 4.70
C ASN A 34 -8.89 -6.87 3.61
N THR A 35 -7.74 -7.43 3.95
CA THR A 35 -6.89 -8.21 3.03
C THR A 35 -6.81 -9.66 3.44
N LYS A 36 -7.73 -10.11 4.31
CA LYS A 36 -7.86 -11.52 4.63
C LYS A 36 -8.30 -12.28 3.37
N GLN A 37 -7.73 -13.47 3.22
CA GLN A 37 -7.99 -14.42 2.14
C GLN A 37 -9.49 -14.57 1.81
N ASN A 38 -10.33 -14.67 2.85
CA ASN A 38 -11.78 -14.72 2.72
C ASN A 38 -12.38 -13.39 3.20
N GLY A 39 -12.93 -12.60 2.27
CA GLY A 39 -13.52 -11.30 2.56
C GLY A 39 -12.61 -10.10 2.30
N SER A 40 -11.60 -10.26 1.43
CA SER A 40 -10.78 -9.14 0.98
C SER A 40 -11.65 -8.05 0.34
N ASN A 41 -11.45 -6.80 0.72
CA ASN A 41 -12.05 -5.65 0.08
C ASN A 41 -11.21 -5.11 -1.10
N VAL A 42 -10.07 -5.75 -1.38
CA VAL A 42 -9.19 -5.41 -2.51
C VAL A 42 -9.25 -6.53 -3.55
N PRO A 43 -9.47 -6.21 -4.84
CA PRO A 43 -9.30 -7.18 -5.93
C PRO A 43 -7.88 -7.75 -5.97
N CYS A 44 -7.74 -9.06 -6.18
CA CYS A 44 -6.43 -9.73 -6.20
C CYS A 44 -5.46 -9.12 -7.25
N GLU A 45 -5.99 -8.64 -8.38
CA GLU A 45 -5.24 -7.98 -9.46
C GLU A 45 -4.41 -6.79 -9.01
N LYS A 46 -4.85 -6.09 -7.95
CA LYS A 46 -4.11 -4.94 -7.43
C LYS A 46 -2.73 -5.34 -6.86
N CYS A 47 -2.61 -6.57 -6.35
CA CYS A 47 -1.38 -7.06 -5.72
C CYS A 47 -0.67 -8.13 -6.55
N HIS A 48 -1.40 -8.86 -7.39
CA HIS A 48 -0.93 -10.01 -8.16
C HIS A 48 -1.08 -9.80 -9.67
N ALA A 49 -0.94 -8.56 -10.13
CA ALA A 49 -1.12 -8.16 -11.54
C ALA A 49 -0.31 -9.02 -12.51
N ASP A 50 0.89 -9.43 -12.11
CA ASP A 50 1.83 -10.22 -12.90
C ASP A 50 1.44 -11.70 -13.05
N VAL A 51 0.55 -12.20 -12.20
CA VAL A 51 0.13 -13.61 -12.18
C VAL A 51 -1.39 -13.78 -12.22
N MET A 52 -2.14 -12.74 -12.60
CA MET A 52 -3.61 -12.78 -12.63
C MET A 52 -4.17 -13.91 -13.49
N ASP A 53 -3.60 -14.12 -14.67
CA ASP A 53 -3.99 -15.21 -15.58
C ASP A 53 -3.78 -16.60 -14.95
N LYS A 54 -2.96 -16.70 -13.90
CA LYS A 54 -2.73 -17.94 -13.15
C LYS A 54 -3.67 -18.08 -11.94
N MET A 55 -4.32 -17.01 -11.51
CA MET A 55 -5.26 -17.01 -10.38
C MET A 55 -6.66 -17.54 -10.75
N GLU A 56 -6.97 -17.70 -12.04
CA GLU A 56 -8.16 -18.46 -12.48
C GLU A 56 -8.02 -19.96 -12.17
N ALA A 57 -6.81 -20.43 -11.86
CA ALA A 57 -6.59 -21.80 -11.44
C ALA A 57 -7.24 -22.06 -10.09
N ILE A 58 -7.92 -23.20 -9.99
CA ILE A 58 -8.62 -23.66 -8.79
C ILE A 58 -7.64 -23.82 -7.59
N VAL A 59 -6.38 -24.16 -7.90
CA VAL A 59 -5.31 -24.38 -6.92
C VAL A 59 -4.47 -23.11 -6.78
N ALA A 60 -4.63 -22.38 -5.68
CA ALA A 60 -3.80 -21.25 -5.33
C ALA A 60 -3.27 -21.38 -3.89
N PRO A 61 -2.13 -20.73 -3.55
CA PRO A 61 -1.46 -20.88 -2.25
C PRO A 61 -2.29 -20.50 -1.01
N HIS A 62 -3.50 -19.98 -1.22
CA HIS A 62 -4.43 -19.50 -0.22
C HIS A 62 -5.88 -19.64 -0.72
N THR A 63 -6.24 -20.76 -1.36
CA THR A 63 -7.66 -21.11 -1.65
C THR A 63 -8.16 -22.28 -0.82
N GLY A 64 -7.27 -22.97 -0.08
CA GLY A 64 -7.63 -24.22 0.61
C GLY A 64 -7.87 -25.39 -0.36
N GLU A 65 -7.58 -25.22 -1.65
CA GLU A 65 -7.65 -26.27 -2.67
C GLU A 65 -6.29 -26.97 -2.77
N THR A 66 -6.31 -28.30 -2.70
CA THR A 66 -5.10 -29.13 -2.84
C THR A 66 -4.89 -29.62 -4.27
N GLY A 67 -5.84 -29.33 -5.18
CA GLY A 67 -5.90 -29.96 -6.51
C GLY A 67 -6.51 -31.37 -6.51
N TYR A 68 -6.78 -31.94 -5.33
CA TYR A 68 -7.53 -33.19 -5.14
C TYR A 68 -8.87 -32.97 -4.43
N GLY A 69 -9.29 -31.71 -4.27
CA GLY A 69 -10.48 -31.25 -3.54
C GLY A 69 -10.15 -30.19 -2.48
N LYS A 70 -11.19 -29.46 -2.03
CA LYS A 70 -11.13 -28.53 -0.89
C LYS A 70 -10.96 -29.31 0.41
N MET A 71 -9.98 -28.90 1.21
CA MET A 71 -9.79 -29.37 2.59
C MET A 71 -10.61 -28.55 3.57
#